data_AF-A0AAE9WCW2-F1
#
_entry.id   AF-A0AAE9WCW2-F1
#
_cell.length_a   1.000
_cell.length_b   1.000
_cell.length_c   1.000
_cell.angle_alpha   90.00
_cell.angle_beta   90.00
_cell.angle_gamma   90.00
#
_symmetry.space_group_name_H-M   'P 1'
#
loop_
_entity.id
_entity.type
_entity.pdbx_description
1 polymer ?
#
loop_
_entity_poly.entity_id
_entity_poly.type
_entity_poly.pdbx_seq_one_letter_code
_entity_poly.pdbx_strand_id
1 'polypeptide(L)'
;MSVPALPATLTPALSGRDAVADALYRSVMALDTADDALFKSAFTTDAVLDVNGTIMEGYDAIYSQCYAMLTKFDTNHFLSNMRINIIEGDSKAQVTCSALSQHYRGGEGMNPGSDFLLAGGLY
;
A
#
# COMPACT_ATOMS: atom_id res chain seq x y z
N MET A 1 13.98 16.27 0.26
CA MET A 1 14.20 16.04 -1.19
C MET A 1 12.95 15.38 -1.73
N SER A 2 12.35 15.84 -2.83
CA SER A 2 11.17 15.14 -3.37
C SER A 2 11.63 13.85 -4.03
N VAL A 3 11.05 12.72 -3.63
CA VAL A 3 11.22 11.47 -4.35
C VAL A 3 10.61 11.68 -5.75
N PRO A 4 11.32 11.36 -6.84
CA PRO A 4 10.73 11.42 -8.17
C PRO A 4 9.52 10.49 -8.26
N ALA A 5 8.51 10.88 -9.04
CA ALA A 5 7.30 10.07 -9.23
C ALA A 5 7.68 8.65 -9.68
N LEU A 6 7.09 7.67 -9.03
CA LEU A 6 7.42 6.27 -9.26
C LEU A 6 6.58 5.73 -10.44
N PRO A 7 7.12 4.83 -11.27
CA PRO A 7 6.38 4.29 -12.39
C PRO A 7 5.23 3.40 -11.91
N ALA A 8 3.99 3.82 -12.20
CA ALA A 8 2.80 3.01 -11.94
C ALA A 8 2.71 1.75 -12.83
N THR A 9 3.41 1.76 -13.96
CA THR A 9 3.51 0.62 -14.89
C THR A 9 4.98 0.34 -15.16
N LEU A 10 5.42 -0.89 -14.90
CA LEU A 10 6.79 -1.32 -15.18
C LEU A 10 6.95 -1.78 -16.63
N THR A 11 8.16 -1.63 -17.15
CA THR A 11 8.55 -2.15 -18.48
C THR A 11 9.75 -3.09 -18.32
N PRO A 12 9.65 -4.35 -18.76
CA PRO A 12 8.47 -4.99 -19.38
C PRO A 12 7.30 -5.17 -18.40
N ALA A 13 6.08 -5.30 -18.94
CA ALA A 13 4.88 -5.49 -18.12
C ALA A 13 4.99 -6.77 -17.28
N LEU A 14 4.63 -6.67 -16.00
CA LEU A 14 4.55 -7.81 -15.10
C LEU A 14 3.34 -8.68 -15.41
N SER A 15 3.41 -9.96 -15.03
CA SER A 15 2.30 -10.91 -15.19
C SER A 15 2.25 -11.89 -14.02
N GLY A 16 1.15 -12.64 -13.90
CA GLY A 16 0.99 -13.68 -12.90
C GLY A 16 1.16 -13.15 -11.47
N ARG A 17 1.96 -13.85 -10.66
CA ARG A 17 2.15 -13.53 -9.25
C ARG A 17 2.88 -12.20 -9.04
N ASP A 18 3.76 -11.82 -9.95
CA ASP A 18 4.51 -10.57 -9.84
C ASP A 18 3.58 -9.36 -10.02
N ALA A 19 2.63 -9.43 -10.96
CA ALA A 19 1.63 -8.37 -11.13
C ALA A 19 0.70 -8.22 -9.92
N VAL A 20 0.36 -9.34 -9.25
CA VAL A 20 -0.45 -9.32 -8.03
C VAL A 20 0.33 -8.69 -6.87
N ALA A 21 1.58 -9.10 -6.66
CA ALA A 21 2.44 -8.53 -5.63
C ALA A 21 2.68 -7.03 -5.86
N ASP A 22 2.91 -6.64 -7.12
CA ASP A 22 3.13 -5.26 -7.52
C ASP A 22 1.94 -4.33 -7.19
N ALA A 23 0.70 -4.80 -7.30
CA ALA A 23 -0.46 -4.01 -6.87
C ALA A 23 -0.39 -3.65 -5.37
N LEU A 24 0.00 -4.60 -4.52
CA LEU A 24 0.17 -4.36 -3.09
C LEU A 24 1.37 -3.45 -2.81
N TYR A 25 2.50 -3.67 -3.50
CA TYR A 25 3.69 -2.84 -3.36
C TYR A 25 3.44 -1.39 -3.78
N ARG A 26 2.74 -1.16 -4.89
CA ARG A 26 2.33 0.19 -5.32
C ARG A 26 1.47 0.87 -4.27
N SER A 27 0.51 0.15 -3.66
CA SER A 27 -0.33 0.69 -2.59
C SER A 27 0.51 1.18 -1.41
N VAL A 28 1.40 0.34 -0.88
CA VAL A 28 2.16 0.68 0.34
C VAL A 28 3.29 1.68 0.07
N MET A 29 3.96 1.59 -1.08
CA MET A 29 4.97 2.57 -1.48
C MET A 29 4.35 3.95 -1.68
N ALA A 30 3.14 4.02 -2.24
CA ALA A 30 2.46 5.30 -2.43
C ALA A 30 2.09 5.98 -1.10
N LEU A 31 1.82 5.23 -0.04
CA LEU A 31 1.65 5.77 1.32
C LEU A 31 2.96 6.36 1.82
N ASP A 32 4.06 5.62 1.68
CA ASP A 32 5.38 6.03 2.16
C ASP A 32 5.94 7.24 1.40
N THR A 33 5.60 7.39 0.11
CA THR A 33 6.12 8.48 -0.74
C THR A 33 5.13 9.60 -1.02
N ALA A 34 3.90 9.51 -0.49
CA ALA A 34 2.80 10.41 -0.83
C ALA A 34 2.60 10.59 -2.35
N ASP A 35 2.63 9.48 -3.10
CA ASP A 35 2.46 9.47 -4.56
C ASP A 35 1.02 9.13 -4.97
N ASP A 36 0.24 10.17 -5.27
CA ASP A 36 -1.19 10.09 -5.57
C ASP A 36 -1.49 9.21 -6.79
N ALA A 37 -0.65 9.34 -7.83
CA ALA A 37 -0.80 8.61 -9.08
C ALA A 37 -0.49 7.12 -8.88
N LEU A 38 0.55 6.82 -8.11
CA LEU A 38 0.89 5.45 -7.75
C LEU A 38 -0.21 4.81 -6.90
N PHE A 39 -0.75 5.53 -5.92
CA PHE A 39 -1.85 5.03 -5.09
C PHE A 39 -3.08 4.70 -5.94
N LYS A 40 -3.51 5.65 -6.78
CA LYS A 40 -4.66 5.46 -7.68
C LYS A 40 -4.49 4.23 -8.57
N SER A 41 -3.28 3.97 -9.03
CA SER A 41 -3.02 2.83 -9.91
C SER A 41 -3.23 1.47 -9.23
N ALA A 42 -3.10 1.39 -7.89
CA ALA A 42 -3.12 0.14 -7.14
C ALA A 42 -4.53 -0.42 -6.87
N PHE A 43 -5.58 0.39 -7.06
CA PHE A 43 -6.95 0.05 -6.67
C PHE A 43 -7.91 0.05 -7.86
N THR A 44 -8.90 -0.83 -7.80
CA THR A 44 -10.13 -0.71 -8.61
C THR A 44 -11.06 0.32 -7.97
N THR A 45 -11.99 0.88 -8.76
CA THR A 45 -12.95 1.89 -8.27
C THR A 45 -13.88 1.37 -7.18
N ASP A 46 -14.15 0.07 -7.20
CA ASP A 46 -15.02 -0.67 -6.27
C ASP A 46 -14.24 -1.38 -5.15
N ALA A 47 -12.96 -1.05 -4.96
CA ALA A 47 -12.15 -1.67 -3.92
C ALA A 47 -12.74 -1.48 -2.52
N VAL A 48 -12.57 -2.49 -1.66
CA VAL A 48 -12.96 -2.44 -0.26
C VAL A 48 -11.72 -2.69 0.59
N LEU A 49 -11.47 -1.81 1.56
CA LEU A 49 -10.40 -1.94 2.53
C LEU A 49 -10.99 -2.08 3.92
N ASP A 50 -10.67 -3.17 4.60
CA ASP A 50 -11.00 -3.39 6.02
C ASP A 50 -9.72 -3.30 6.84
N VAL A 51 -9.66 -2.32 7.74
CA VAL A 51 -8.59 -2.19 8.71
C VAL A 51 -9.19 -2.31 10.11
N ASN A 52 -8.99 -3.48 10.73
CA ASN A 52 -9.44 -3.76 12.09
C ASN A 52 -10.95 -3.50 12.31
N GLY A 53 -11.78 -3.90 11.36
CA GLY A 53 -13.24 -3.71 11.38
C GLY A 53 -13.71 -2.34 10.88
N THR A 54 -12.79 -1.45 10.51
CA THR A 54 -13.12 -0.19 9.84
C THR A 54 -13.15 -0.42 8.34
N ILE A 55 -14.36 -0.44 7.78
CA ILE A 55 -14.59 -0.73 6.37
C ILE A 55 -14.66 0.58 5.57
N MET A 56 -13.86 0.66 4.51
CA MET A 56 -13.86 1.73 3.52
C MET A 56 -14.29 1.16 2.17
N GLU A 57 -15.46 1.57 1.69
CA GLU A 57 -16.06 1.06 0.45
C GLU A 57 -15.85 2.04 -0.71
N GLY A 58 -15.19 1.56 -1.76
CA GLY A 58 -14.85 2.33 -2.95
C GLY A 58 -13.57 3.14 -2.82
N TYR A 59 -12.96 3.44 -3.97
CA TYR A 59 -11.70 4.17 -4.03
C TYR A 59 -11.74 5.51 -3.29
N ASP A 60 -12.82 6.29 -3.43
CA ASP A 60 -12.92 7.62 -2.82
C ASP A 60 -12.93 7.56 -1.29
N ALA A 61 -13.55 6.53 -0.70
CA ALA A 61 -13.53 6.30 0.73
C ALA A 61 -12.14 5.91 1.21
N ILE A 62 -11.48 4.97 0.52
CA ILE A 62 -10.11 4.56 0.82
C ILE A 62 -9.15 5.75 0.71
N TYR A 63 -9.28 6.55 -0.34
CA TYR A 63 -8.43 7.71 -0.55
C TYR A 63 -8.60 8.76 0.56
N SER A 64 -9.83 9.16 0.84
CA SER A 64 -10.11 10.23 1.81
C SER A 64 -9.85 9.82 3.27
N GLN A 65 -10.10 8.56 3.63
CA GLN A 65 -10.02 8.08 5.02
C GLN A 65 -8.69 7.41 5.36
N CYS A 66 -7.98 6.84 4.39
CA CYS A 66 -6.68 6.20 4.59
C CYS A 66 -5.56 7.04 3.99
N TYR A 67 -5.51 7.18 2.67
CA TYR A 67 -4.38 7.78 1.96
C TYR A 67 -4.12 9.24 2.38
N ALA A 68 -5.11 10.12 2.27
CA ALA A 68 -4.97 11.55 2.57
C ALA A 68 -4.64 11.84 4.04
N MET A 69 -4.90 10.87 4.94
CA MET A 69 -4.53 10.93 6.34
C MET A 69 -3.07 10.50 6.54
N LEU A 70 -2.69 9.34 5.99
CA LEU A 70 -1.36 8.75 6.18
C LEU A 70 -0.25 9.53 5.49
N THR A 71 -0.50 10.21 4.37
CA THR A 71 0.51 11.03 3.67
C THR A 71 1.00 12.26 4.45
N LYS A 72 0.41 12.54 5.61
CA LYS A 72 0.86 13.60 6.55
C LYS A 72 1.93 13.09 7.54
N PHE A 73 2.19 11.79 7.55
CA PHE A 73 3.13 11.11 8.42
C PHE A 73 4.34 10.65 7.61
N ASP A 74 5.48 10.48 8.28
CA ASP A 74 6.59 9.75 7.69
C ASP A 74 6.35 8.27 7.99
N THR A 75 6.12 7.47 6.94
CA THR A 75 5.75 6.06 7.11
C THR A 75 6.65 5.13 6.32
N ASN A 76 6.77 3.90 6.82
CA ASN A 76 7.39 2.80 6.11
C ASN A 76 6.56 1.55 6.27
N HIS A 77 6.19 0.93 5.15
CA HIS A 77 5.38 -0.28 5.11
C HIS A 77 6.16 -1.43 4.46
N PHE A 78 6.25 -2.54 5.17
CA PHE A 78 6.94 -3.75 4.75
C PHE A 78 5.94 -4.89 4.61
N LEU A 79 5.81 -5.40 3.38
CA LEU A 79 5.05 -6.60 3.11
C LEU A 79 6.02 -7.77 2.94
N SER A 80 5.70 -8.90 3.56
CA SER A 80 6.54 -10.10 3.54
C SER A 80 5.69 -11.37 3.57
N ASN A 81 6.31 -12.54 3.38
CA ASN A 81 5.64 -13.85 3.43
C ASN A 81 4.42 -13.96 2.50
N MET A 82 4.45 -13.31 1.33
CA MET A 82 3.33 -13.33 0.39
C MET A 82 3.02 -14.75 -0.10
N ARG A 83 1.75 -15.16 0.03
CA ARG A 83 1.20 -16.34 -0.66
C ARG A 83 0.16 -15.89 -1.67
N ILE A 84 0.46 -16.11 -2.94
CA ILE A 84 -0.39 -15.68 -4.06
C ILE A 84 -0.97 -16.91 -4.74
N ASN A 85 -2.29 -17.00 -4.73
CA ASN A 85 -3.07 -18.02 -5.40
C ASN A 85 -3.81 -17.40 -6.61
N ILE A 86 -3.61 -17.97 -7.78
CA ILE A 86 -4.25 -17.54 -9.03
C ILE A 86 -4.91 -18.78 -9.62
N ILE A 87 -6.22 -18.70 -9.86
CA ILE A 87 -6.97 -19.78 -10.50
C ILE A 87 -6.85 -19.61 -12.01
N GLU A 88 -6.42 -20.65 -12.71
CA GLU A 88 -6.26 -20.61 -14.17
C GLU A 88 -7.59 -20.28 -14.86
N GLY A 89 -7.56 -19.30 -15.77
CA GLY A 89 -8.76 -18.82 -16.47
C GLY A 89 -9.64 -17.85 -15.68
N ASP A 90 -9.32 -17.56 -14.41
CA ASP A 90 -9.99 -16.53 -13.62
C ASP A 90 -9.33 -15.15 -13.82
N SER A 91 -10.11 -14.09 -13.69
CA SER A 91 -9.62 -12.70 -13.65
C SER A 91 -9.23 -12.25 -12.24
N LYS A 92 -9.37 -13.14 -11.25
CA LYS A 92 -9.11 -12.85 -9.83
C LYS A 92 -7.94 -13.65 -9.27
N ALA A 93 -7.27 -13.04 -8.30
CA ALA A 93 -6.24 -13.67 -7.50
C ALA A 93 -6.55 -13.45 -6.01
N GLN A 94 -5.99 -14.32 -5.17
CA GLN A 94 -5.99 -14.14 -3.72
C GLN A 94 -4.54 -14.02 -3.26
N VAL A 95 -4.29 -13.07 -2.37
CA VAL A 95 -2.98 -12.87 -1.76
C VAL A 95 -3.14 -12.76 -0.26
N THR A 96 -2.22 -13.38 0.46
CA THR A 96 -2.04 -13.19 1.91
C THR A 96 -0.60 -12.76 2.17
N CYS A 97 -0.35 -11.85 3.11
CA CYS A 97 0.97 -11.37 3.47
C CYS A 97 1.04 -10.92 4.93
N SER A 98 2.26 -10.91 5.49
CA SER A 98 2.55 -10.23 6.74
C SER A 98 2.88 -8.77 6.45
N ALA A 99 2.20 -7.84 7.10
CA ALA A 99 2.47 -6.42 7.03
C ALA A 99 3.10 -5.92 8.33
N LEU A 100 4.15 -5.13 8.22
CA LEU A 100 4.73 -4.35 9.32
C LEU A 100 4.83 -2.90 8.87
N SER A 101 4.40 -1.97 9.71
CA SER A 101 4.39 -0.55 9.41
C SER A 101 4.96 0.25 10.56
N GLN A 102 5.72 1.29 10.22
CA GLN A 102 6.22 2.29 11.15
C GLN A 102 5.64 3.64 10.76
N HIS A 103 5.12 4.37 11.75
CA HIS A 103 4.54 5.69 11.56
C HIS A 103 5.21 6.68 12.51
N TYR A 104 5.80 7.72 11.95
CA TYR A 104 6.32 8.88 12.65
C TYR A 104 5.50 10.11 12.28
N ARG A 105 5.51 11.13 13.13
CA ARG A 105 4.99 12.45 12.73
C ARG A 105 5.77 12.96 11.51
N GLY A 106 5.12 13.75 10.65
CA GLY A 106 5.77 14.28 9.45
C GLY A 106 7.06 15.04 9.78
N GLY A 107 8.15 14.70 9.10
CA GLY A 107 9.49 15.25 9.30
C GLY A 107 10.30 14.62 10.45
N GLU A 108 9.74 13.66 11.18
CA GLU A 108 10.39 13.02 12.34
C GLU A 108 10.96 11.62 12.03
N GLY A 109 10.72 11.05 10.86
CA GLY A 109 11.08 9.66 10.56
C GLY A 109 12.57 9.34 10.57
N MET A 110 13.42 10.36 10.39
CA MET A 110 14.89 10.23 10.43
C MET A 110 15.52 10.78 11.72
N ASN A 111 14.71 11.28 12.66
CA ASN A 111 15.20 11.90 13.88
C ASN A 111 15.42 10.83 14.97
N PRO A 112 16.65 10.68 15.49
CA PRO A 112 16.91 9.74 16.56
C PRO A 112 16.10 10.10 17.81
N GLY A 113 15.35 9.13 18.34
CA GLY A 113 14.59 9.28 19.58
C GLY A 113 13.16 9.83 19.41
N SER A 114 12.70 10.06 18.17
CA SER A 114 11.31 10.44 17.94
C SER A 114 10.34 9.31 18.26
N ASP A 115 9.19 9.68 18.82
CA ASP A 115 8.11 8.73 19.10
C ASP A 115 7.54 8.17 17.79
N PHE A 116 7.18 6.88 17.81
CA PHE A 116 6.60 6.19 16.67
C PHE A 116 5.51 5.21 17.08
N LEU A 117 4.63 4.91 16.12
CA LEU A 117 3.73 3.76 16.20
C LEU A 117 4.28 2.64 15.31
N LEU A 118 4.53 1.48 15.92
CA LEU A 118 4.76 0.23 15.20
C LEU A 118 3.47 -0.57 15.17
N ALA A 119 3.00 -0.89 13.97
CA ALA A 119 1.81 -1.72 13.78
C ALA A 119 2.13 -2.89 12.84
N GLY A 120 1.50 -4.04 13.08
CA GLY A 120 1.67 -5.23 12.25
C GLY A 120 0.41 -6.09 12.22
N GLY A 121 0.28 -6.88 11.16
CA GLY A 121 -0.89 -7.72 10.94
C GLY A 121 -0.70 -8.72 9.81
N LEU A 122 -1.67 -9.63 9.70
CA LEU A 122 -1.82 -10.53 8.56
C LEU A 122 -2.98 -10.01 7.72
N TYR A 123 -2.75 -9.87 6.41
CA TYR A 123 -3.75 -9.49 5.41
C TYR A 123 -3.85 -10.59 4.38
#